data_AF-O59705-F1
#
_entry.id   AF-O59705-F1
#
_cell.length_a   1.000
_cell.length_b   1.000
_cell.length_c   1.000
_cell.angle_alpha   90.00
_cell.angle_beta   90.00
_cell.angle_gamma   90.00
#
_symmetry.space_group_name_H-M   'P 1'
#
loop_
_entity.id
_entity.type
_entity.pdbx_description
1 polymer ?
#
loop_
_entity_poly.entity_id
_entity_poly.type
_entity_poly.pdbx_seq_one_letter_code
_entity_poly.pdbx_strand_id
1 'polypeptide(L)'
;MTEKDADSGSDLVDAFLSDAYLNTEELRKDGPFSPDEFLVSKRFLGLDGLVNELSRLFEQVNNELMLLVKDNYQDFVHLGSRMKSGNTKVSTLISSIHRSEEQLKNSKQSLIGHSTEIQNNLKHKQDVENEKLIASNLLLLDQILKFLKSNDSSHPLWLESLNNAQRLCDTYKDHPWVQSISPTLINYIKH
;
A
#
# COMPACT_ATOMS: atom_id res chain seq x y z
N MET A 1 -3.18 -14.94 19.71
CA MET A 1 -2.10 -14.66 20.68
C MET A 1 -0.99 -15.67 20.43
N THR A 2 -0.03 -15.31 19.58
CA THR A 2 1.28 -15.99 19.46
C THR A 2 2.28 -14.90 19.14
N GLU A 3 2.50 -14.04 20.14
CA GLU A 3 3.58 -13.05 20.21
C GLU A 3 4.91 -13.76 20.51
N LYS A 4 5.22 -14.82 19.75
CA LYS A 4 6.44 -15.63 19.95
C LYS A 4 7.37 -15.71 18.73
N ASP A 5 7.08 -14.98 17.66
CA ASP A 5 7.90 -15.00 16.44
C ASP A 5 8.79 -13.75 16.28
N ALA A 6 8.72 -12.78 17.19
CA ALA A 6 9.56 -11.57 17.12
C ALA A 6 10.98 -11.76 17.68
N ASP A 7 11.24 -12.84 18.43
CA ASP A 7 12.52 -13.03 19.15
C ASP A 7 13.56 -13.84 18.34
N SER A 8 13.12 -14.64 17.35
CA SER A 8 14.02 -15.54 16.59
C SER A 8 15.07 -14.81 15.73
N GLY A 9 14.85 -13.52 15.41
CA GLY A 9 15.81 -12.72 14.64
C GLY A 9 16.96 -12.18 15.50
N SER A 10 16.69 -11.87 16.78
CA SER A 10 17.75 -11.47 17.74
C SER A 10 18.62 -12.67 18.05
N ASP A 11 18.02 -13.84 18.30
CA ASP A 11 18.75 -15.09 18.59
C ASP A 11 19.80 -15.45 17.54
N LEU A 12 19.54 -15.19 16.25
CA LEU A 12 20.51 -15.47 15.18
C LEU A 12 21.66 -14.46 15.14
N VAL A 13 21.40 -13.19 15.49
CA VAL A 13 22.43 -12.15 15.55
C VAL A 13 23.25 -12.28 16.84
N ASP A 14 22.60 -12.61 17.95
CA ASP A 14 23.25 -12.89 19.23
C ASP A 14 24.06 -14.20 19.17
N ALA A 15 23.58 -15.22 18.45
CA ALA A 15 24.37 -16.41 18.11
C ALA A 15 25.47 -16.16 17.07
N PHE A 16 25.36 -15.09 16.27
CA PHE A 16 26.39 -14.63 15.33
C PHE A 16 27.51 -13.85 16.02
N LEU A 17 27.21 -13.15 17.13
CA LEU A 17 28.19 -12.40 17.94
C LEU A 17 28.75 -13.21 19.10
N SER A 18 28.01 -14.18 19.61
CA SER A 18 28.54 -15.21 20.47
C SER A 18 29.44 -16.10 19.61
N ASP A 19 30.68 -16.33 20.04
CA ASP A 19 31.61 -17.28 19.43
C ASP A 19 31.10 -18.75 19.41
N ALA A 20 29.78 -18.99 19.48
CA ALA A 20 29.11 -20.29 19.43
C ALA A 20 29.44 -21.10 18.17
N TYR A 21 29.77 -20.46 17.05
CA TYR A 21 30.22 -21.15 15.83
C TYR A 21 31.72 -21.49 15.85
N LEU A 22 32.48 -20.87 16.75
CA LEU A 22 33.84 -21.25 17.08
C LEU A 22 33.81 -21.87 18.48
N ASN A 23 33.30 -23.10 18.59
CA ASN A 23 33.59 -23.95 19.75
C ASN A 23 35.09 -24.32 19.78
N THR A 24 35.96 -23.31 19.93
CA THR A 24 37.37 -23.48 20.30
C THR A 24 37.49 -24.13 21.66
N GLU A 25 36.41 -24.14 22.45
CA GLU A 25 36.29 -24.95 23.66
C GLU A 25 36.39 -26.47 23.38
N GLU A 26 36.06 -26.97 22.18
CA GLU A 26 36.29 -28.38 21.83
C GLU A 26 37.78 -28.72 21.65
N LEU A 27 38.60 -27.75 21.20
CA LEU A 27 40.07 -27.90 21.18
C LEU A 27 40.67 -27.82 22.58
N ARG A 28 39.93 -27.25 23.54
CA ARG A 28 40.35 -27.08 24.92
C ARG A 28 40.08 -28.35 25.74
N LYS A 29 40.44 -29.52 25.20
CA LYS A 29 40.64 -30.70 26.05
C LYS A 29 41.79 -30.41 27.01
N ASP A 30 41.42 -30.06 28.24
CA ASP A 30 42.14 -30.15 29.51
C ASP A 30 43.66 -29.93 29.47
N GLY A 31 44.06 -28.66 29.35
CA GLY A 31 45.41 -28.19 29.68
C GLY A 31 46.40 -28.16 28.49
N PRO A 32 47.43 -27.30 28.55
CA PRO A 32 48.49 -27.30 27.54
C PRO A 32 49.17 -28.67 27.53
N PHE A 33 49.37 -29.27 26.35
CA PHE A 33 50.21 -30.46 26.23
C PHE A 33 51.60 -30.17 26.80
N SER A 34 51.93 -30.78 27.93
CA SER A 34 53.26 -30.71 28.54
C SER A 34 54.08 -31.91 28.07
N PRO A 35 55.16 -31.70 27.29
CA PRO A 35 56.05 -32.79 26.91
C PRO A 35 56.60 -33.53 28.12
N ASP A 36 56.89 -32.82 29.20
CA ASP A 36 57.43 -33.39 30.43
C ASP A 36 56.42 -34.33 31.11
N GLU A 37 55.15 -33.93 31.20
CA GLU A 37 54.10 -34.76 31.77
C GLU A 37 53.82 -36.00 30.90
N PHE A 38 53.82 -35.83 29.57
CA PHE A 38 53.70 -36.94 28.63
C PHE A 38 54.83 -37.95 28.82
N LEU A 39 56.10 -37.50 28.83
CA LEU A 39 57.26 -38.37 29.05
C LEU A 39 57.22 -39.06 30.42
N VAL A 40 56.83 -38.35 31.48
CA VAL A 40 56.68 -38.93 32.83
C VAL A 40 55.60 -40.02 32.86
N SER A 41 54.43 -39.76 32.24
CA SER A 41 53.34 -40.74 32.17
C SER A 41 53.71 -42.00 31.38
N LYS A 42 54.67 -41.87 30.45
CA LYS A 42 55.15 -42.91 29.55
C LYS A 42 56.54 -43.45 29.91
N ARG A 43 57.09 -43.11 31.09
CA ARG A 43 58.47 -43.47 31.51
C ARG A 43 58.82 -44.97 31.48
N PHE A 44 57.80 -45.83 31.52
CA PHE A 44 57.95 -47.28 31.51
C PHE A 44 57.95 -47.88 30.09
N LEU A 45 57.61 -47.09 29.07
CA LEU A 45 57.71 -47.49 27.68
C LEU A 45 59.17 -47.39 27.23
N GLY A 46 59.65 -48.40 26.51
CA GLY A 46 60.90 -48.27 25.74
C GLY A 46 60.77 -47.18 24.67
N LEU A 47 61.89 -46.75 24.10
CA LEU A 47 61.92 -45.68 23.09
C LEU A 47 60.95 -45.96 21.93
N ASP A 48 60.92 -47.20 21.42
CA ASP A 48 60.00 -47.60 20.35
C ASP A 48 58.53 -47.46 20.74
N GLY A 49 58.19 -47.80 22.00
CA GLY A 49 56.84 -47.64 22.54
C GLY A 49 56.44 -46.18 22.67
N LEU A 50 57.39 -45.31 23.05
CA LEU A 50 57.17 -43.87 23.16
C LEU A 50 57.00 -43.23 21.78
N VAL A 51 57.80 -43.62 20.79
CA VAL A 51 57.67 -43.19 19.39
C VAL A 51 56.32 -43.61 18.81
N ASN A 52 55.88 -44.84 19.07
CA ASN A 52 54.57 -45.33 18.62
C ASN A 52 53.42 -44.55 19.25
N GLU A 53 53.48 -44.27 20.56
CA GLU A 53 52.44 -43.50 21.24
C GLU A 53 52.38 -42.05 20.77
N LEU A 54 53.55 -41.42 20.55
CA LEU A 54 53.61 -40.05 20.04
C LEU A 54 53.12 -39.96 18.59
N SER A 55 53.43 -40.97 17.78
CA SER A 55 52.89 -41.09 16.40
C SER A 55 51.38 -41.26 16.41
N ARG A 56 50.84 -42.09 17.31
CA ARG A 56 49.40 -42.29 17.47
C ARG A 56 48.69 -41.04 17.96
N LEU A 57 49.26 -40.33 18.93
CA LEU A 57 48.71 -39.07 19.43
C LEU A 57 48.70 -38.02 18.32
N PHE A 58 49.78 -37.92 17.55
CA PHE A 58 49.87 -37.02 16.40
C PHE A 58 48.81 -37.36 15.34
N GLU A 59 48.64 -38.64 15.01
CA GLU A 59 47.62 -39.08 14.06
C GLU A 59 46.20 -38.80 14.56
N GLN A 60 45.94 -39.02 15.86
CA GLN A 60 44.66 -38.70 16.48
C GLN A 60 44.37 -37.20 16.42
N VAL A 61 45.33 -36.35 16.82
CA VAL A 61 45.17 -34.88 16.79
C VAL A 61 44.99 -34.40 15.35
N ASN A 62 45.75 -34.93 14.40
CA ASN A 62 45.61 -34.59 12.99
C ASN A 62 44.24 -34.98 12.44
N ASN A 63 43.70 -36.14 12.83
CA ASN A 63 42.35 -36.57 12.47
C ASN A 63 41.27 -35.69 13.13
N GLU A 64 41.40 -35.36 14.41
CA GLU A 64 40.47 -34.47 15.13
C GLU A 64 40.48 -33.07 14.49
N LEU A 65 41.65 -32.51 14.17
CA LEU A 65 41.78 -31.24 13.45
C LEU A 65 41.14 -31.30 12.06
N MET A 66 41.34 -32.40 11.32
CA MET A 66 40.76 -32.55 9.99
C MET A 66 39.23 -32.65 10.03
N LEU A 67 38.68 -33.36 11.02
CA LEU A 67 37.23 -33.43 11.23
C LEU A 67 36.67 -32.04 11.58
N LEU A 68 37.28 -31.33 12.52
CA LEU A 68 36.85 -29.98 12.89
C LEU A 68 36.91 -29.00 11.71
N VAL A 69 37.99 -29.03 10.91
CA VAL A 69 38.11 -28.19 9.70
C VAL A 69 37.05 -28.56 8.67
N LYS A 70 36.78 -29.85 8.48
CA LYS A 70 35.76 -30.33 7.55
C LYS A 70 34.36 -29.93 7.99
N ASP A 71 34.03 -30.10 9.26
CA ASP A 71 32.72 -29.80 9.82
C ASP A 71 32.48 -28.29 9.79
N ASN A 72 33.45 -27.48 10.20
CA ASN A 72 33.40 -26.02 10.07
C ASN A 72 33.23 -25.58 8.61
N TYR A 73 33.97 -26.20 7.68
CA TYR A 73 33.80 -25.88 6.25
C TYR A 73 32.38 -26.18 5.77
N GLN A 74 31.80 -27.33 6.16
CA GLN A 74 30.41 -27.65 5.82
C GLN A 74 29.42 -26.65 6.43
N ASP A 75 29.64 -26.25 7.68
CA ASP A 75 28.79 -25.25 8.35
C ASP A 75 28.88 -23.89 7.68
N PHE A 76 30.08 -23.44 7.29
CA PHE A 76 30.25 -22.20 6.51
C PHE A 76 29.57 -22.28 5.14
N VAL A 77 29.64 -23.43 4.46
CA VAL A 77 28.94 -23.65 3.18
C VAL A 77 27.42 -23.62 3.38
N HIS A 78 26.90 -24.27 4.43
CA HIS A 78 25.47 -24.26 4.76
C HIS A 78 24.98 -22.87 5.14
N LEU A 79 25.76 -22.12 5.94
CA LEU A 79 25.46 -20.74 6.31
C LEU A 79 25.44 -19.84 5.08
N GLY A 80 26.44 -19.94 4.21
CA GLY A 80 26.49 -19.19 2.95
C GLY A 80 25.30 -19.50 2.02
N SER A 81 24.89 -20.77 1.94
CA SER A 81 23.69 -21.18 1.20
C SER A 81 22.40 -20.60 1.79
N ARG A 82 22.24 -20.67 3.12
CA ARG A 82 21.10 -20.08 3.83
C ARG A 82 21.05 -18.57 3.65
N MET A 83 22.18 -17.87 3.78
CA MET A 83 22.29 -16.43 3.57
C MET A 83 21.93 -16.06 2.13
N LYS A 84 22.42 -16.80 1.13
CA LYS A 84 22.05 -16.57 -0.28
C LYS A 84 20.56 -16.76 -0.50
N SER A 85 19.96 -17.81 0.08
CA SER A 85 18.51 -18.05 0.01
C SER A 85 17.69 -16.99 0.75
N GLY A 86 18.22 -16.45 1.85
CA GLY A 86 17.61 -15.37 2.62
C GLY A 86 17.62 -14.08 1.82
N ASN A 87 18.76 -13.73 1.23
CA ASN A 87 18.91 -12.56 0.37
C ASN A 87 18.00 -12.62 -0.87
N THR A 88 17.82 -13.78 -1.50
CA THR A 88 16.87 -13.91 -2.61
C THR A 88 15.41 -13.75 -2.16
N LYS A 89 15.04 -14.32 -1.01
CA LYS A 89 13.70 -14.11 -0.41
C LYS A 89 13.45 -12.63 -0.07
N VAL A 90 14.41 -11.96 0.56
CA VAL A 90 14.32 -10.52 0.86
C VAL A 90 14.20 -9.70 -0.42
N SER A 91 15.02 -9.99 -1.44
CA SER A 91 14.92 -9.33 -2.74
C SER A 91 13.55 -9.53 -3.41
N THR A 92 12.92 -10.70 -3.23
CA THR A 92 11.59 -11.02 -3.75
C THR A 92 10.49 -10.29 -2.98
N LEU A 93 10.66 -10.12 -1.67
CA LEU A 93 9.76 -9.31 -0.83
C LEU A 93 9.86 -7.84 -1.20
N ILE A 94 11.06 -7.30 -1.38
CA ILE A 94 11.27 -5.91 -1.82
C ILE A 94 10.60 -5.65 -3.18
N SER A 95 10.76 -6.56 -4.15
CA SER A 95 10.12 -6.40 -5.46
C SER A 95 8.59 -6.49 -5.38
N SER A 96 8.07 -7.35 -4.50
CA SER A 96 6.63 -7.46 -4.23
C SER A 96 6.07 -6.18 -3.59
N ILE A 97 6.78 -5.61 -2.61
CA ILE A 97 6.42 -4.34 -1.96
C ILE A 97 6.40 -3.21 -2.99
N HIS A 98 7.42 -3.12 -3.84
CA HIS A 98 7.47 -2.07 -4.86
C HIS A 98 6.34 -2.19 -5.89
N ARG A 99 5.98 -3.42 -6.29
CA ARG A 99 4.82 -3.67 -7.14
C ARG A 99 3.51 -3.27 -6.45
N SER A 100 3.35 -3.56 -5.17
CA SER A 100 2.17 -3.14 -4.40
C SER A 100 2.10 -1.61 -4.25
N GLU A 101 3.23 -0.94 -4.05
CA GLU A 101 3.32 0.52 -4.02
C GLU A 101 2.86 1.14 -5.35
N GLU A 102 3.34 0.59 -6.48
CA GLU A 102 2.93 1.02 -7.81
C GLU A 102 1.42 0.80 -8.05
N GLN A 103 0.89 -0.35 -7.64
CA GLN A 103 -0.54 -0.65 -7.72
C GLN A 103 -1.38 0.33 -6.89
N LEU A 104 -0.94 0.67 -5.68
CA LEU A 104 -1.61 1.64 -4.83
C LEU A 104 -1.57 3.05 -5.42
N LYS A 105 -0.44 3.45 -6.02
CA LYS A 105 -0.31 4.73 -6.71
C LYS A 105 -1.27 4.82 -7.91
N ASN A 106 -1.35 3.76 -8.72
CA ASN A 106 -2.26 3.69 -9.86
C ASN A 106 -3.72 3.70 -9.40
N SER A 107 -4.06 2.94 -8.36
CA SER A 107 -5.40 2.93 -7.76
C SER A 107 -5.81 4.31 -7.24
N LYS A 108 -4.90 4.99 -6.52
CA LYS A 108 -5.12 6.37 -6.05
C LYS A 108 -5.37 7.33 -7.22
N GLN A 109 -4.57 7.25 -8.28
CA GLN A 109 -4.75 8.10 -9.46
C GLN A 109 -6.09 7.85 -10.15
N SER A 110 -6.48 6.58 -10.30
CA SER A 110 -7.78 6.22 -10.83
C SER A 110 -8.91 6.76 -9.96
N LEU A 111 -8.84 6.65 -8.64
CA LEU A 111 -9.86 7.19 -7.73
C LEU A 111 -9.98 8.72 -7.84
N ILE A 112 -8.87 9.43 -7.98
CA ILE A 112 -8.88 10.88 -8.22
C ILE A 112 -9.58 11.18 -9.56
N GLY A 113 -9.26 10.44 -10.62
CA GLY A 113 -9.93 10.57 -11.93
C GLY A 113 -11.45 10.38 -11.84
N HIS A 114 -11.90 9.28 -11.24
CA HIS A 114 -13.33 9.00 -11.05
C HIS A 114 -14.01 10.07 -10.17
N SER A 115 -13.32 10.57 -9.13
CA SER A 115 -13.85 11.65 -8.30
C SER A 115 -14.09 12.92 -9.10
N THR A 116 -13.14 13.30 -9.96
CA THR A 116 -13.29 14.47 -10.84
C THR A 116 -14.38 14.27 -11.89
N GLU A 117 -14.52 13.07 -12.45
CA GLU A 117 -15.58 12.74 -13.40
C GLU A 117 -16.96 12.84 -12.74
N ILE A 118 -17.12 12.29 -11.53
CA ILE A 118 -18.36 12.40 -10.76
C ILE A 118 -18.68 13.86 -10.46
N GLN A 119 -17.70 14.67 -10.07
CA GLN A 119 -17.90 16.11 -9.85
C GLN A 119 -18.35 16.84 -11.10
N ASN A 120 -17.77 16.51 -12.27
CA ASN A 120 -18.19 17.10 -13.54
C ASN A 120 -19.60 16.66 -13.94
N ASN A 121 -19.94 15.39 -13.74
CA ASN A 121 -21.29 14.87 -13.99
C ASN A 121 -22.33 15.50 -13.06
N LEU A 122 -21.99 15.76 -11.80
CA LEU A 122 -22.86 16.47 -10.86
C LEU A 122 -23.11 17.92 -11.27
N LYS A 123 -22.06 18.63 -11.73
CA LYS A 123 -22.21 19.98 -12.28
C LYS A 123 -23.10 19.97 -13.52
N HIS A 124 -22.83 19.07 -14.46
CA HIS A 124 -23.64 18.94 -15.68
C HIS A 124 -25.11 18.62 -15.35
N LYS A 125 -25.36 17.73 -14.40
CA LYS A 125 -26.72 17.45 -13.92
C LYS A 125 -27.38 18.71 -13.35
N GLN A 126 -26.65 19.50 -12.56
CA GLN A 126 -27.17 20.73 -11.99
C GLN A 126 -27.50 21.77 -13.09
N ASP A 127 -26.66 21.88 -14.11
CA ASP A 127 -26.89 22.76 -15.25
C ASP A 127 -28.16 22.36 -16.03
N VAL A 128 -28.33 21.05 -16.27
CA VAL A 128 -29.53 20.51 -16.94
C VAL A 128 -30.80 20.71 -16.09
N GLU A 129 -30.73 20.54 -14.76
CA GLU A 129 -31.86 20.83 -13.88
C GLU A 129 -32.23 22.33 -13.90
N ASN A 130 -31.24 23.22 -13.97
CA ASN A 130 -31.48 24.66 -14.12
C ASN A 130 -32.14 24.98 -15.48
N GLU A 131 -31.65 24.38 -16.57
CA GLU A 131 -32.25 24.55 -17.90
C GLU A 131 -33.70 24.03 -17.93
N LYS A 132 -33.94 22.85 -17.33
CA LYS A 132 -35.27 22.27 -17.19
C LYS A 132 -36.21 23.17 -16.36
N LEU A 133 -35.71 23.77 -15.28
CA LEU A 133 -36.48 24.72 -14.46
C LEU A 133 -36.89 25.93 -15.30
N ILE A 134 -35.96 26.49 -16.08
CA ILE A 134 -36.25 27.61 -17.00
C ILE A 134 -37.31 27.17 -18.01
N ALA A 135 -37.12 26.05 -18.71
CA ALA A 135 -38.09 25.53 -19.68
C ALA A 135 -39.49 25.31 -19.07
N SER A 136 -39.56 24.76 -17.85
CA SER A 136 -40.80 24.56 -17.12
C SER A 136 -41.51 25.89 -16.81
N ASN A 137 -40.75 26.91 -16.41
CA ASN A 137 -41.30 28.24 -16.13
C ASN A 137 -41.76 28.96 -17.39
N LEU A 138 -41.05 28.79 -18.52
CA LEU A 138 -41.48 29.31 -19.81
C LEU A 138 -42.75 28.62 -20.32
N LEU A 139 -42.86 27.30 -20.12
CA LEU A 139 -44.08 26.56 -20.44
C LEU A 139 -45.26 27.03 -19.59
N LEU A 140 -45.04 27.30 -18.29
CA LEU A 140 -46.06 27.88 -17.42
C LEU A 140 -46.48 29.28 -17.91
N LEU A 141 -45.53 30.11 -18.34
CA LEU A 141 -45.85 31.42 -18.93
C LEU A 141 -46.72 31.26 -20.19
N ASP A 142 -46.40 30.33 -21.09
CA ASP A 142 -47.21 30.05 -22.28
C ASP A 142 -48.64 29.62 -21.93
N GLN A 143 -48.80 28.79 -20.91
CA GLN A 143 -50.13 28.38 -20.41
C GLN A 143 -50.91 29.56 -19.84
N ILE A 144 -50.26 30.44 -19.08
CA ILE A 144 -50.88 31.66 -18.53
C ILE A 144 -51.31 32.60 -19.67
N LEU A 145 -50.49 32.77 -20.70
CA LEU A 145 -50.84 33.61 -21.85
C LEU A 145 -52.01 33.04 -22.64
N LYS A 146 -52.07 31.71 -22.82
CA LYS A 146 -53.24 31.04 -23.40
C LYS A 146 -54.48 31.28 -22.56
N PHE A 147 -54.38 31.19 -21.23
CA PHE A 147 -55.47 31.50 -20.32
C PHE A 147 -55.95 32.96 -20.44
N LEU A 148 -55.04 33.93 -20.47
CA LEU A 148 -55.33 35.36 -20.64
C LEU A 148 -55.94 35.68 -22.02
N LYS A 149 -55.60 34.89 -23.05
CA LYS A 149 -56.18 35.03 -24.39
C LYS A 149 -57.59 34.44 -24.48
N SER A 150 -57.87 33.37 -23.75
CA SER A 150 -59.16 32.68 -23.78
C SER A 150 -60.20 33.24 -22.81
N ASN A 151 -59.77 33.99 -21.79
CA ASN A 151 -60.67 34.55 -20.77
C ASN A 151 -60.61 36.08 -20.76
N ASP A 152 -61.78 36.69 -20.62
CA ASP A 152 -61.89 38.14 -20.49
C ASP A 152 -61.40 38.64 -19.11
N SER A 153 -61.13 39.94 -19.02
CA SER A 153 -60.66 40.62 -17.80
C SER A 153 -61.62 40.55 -16.60
N SER A 154 -62.84 40.07 -16.80
CA SER A 154 -63.83 39.83 -15.74
C SER A 154 -63.60 38.53 -14.96
N HIS A 155 -62.73 37.63 -15.44
CA HIS A 155 -62.47 36.37 -14.76
C HIS A 155 -61.69 36.59 -13.43
N PRO A 156 -62.09 35.96 -12.32
CA PRO A 156 -61.49 36.22 -11.00
C PRO A 156 -59.98 35.97 -10.93
N LEU A 157 -59.48 34.99 -11.67
CA LEU A 157 -58.05 34.65 -11.74
C LEU A 157 -57.27 35.48 -12.79
N TRP A 158 -57.91 36.38 -13.53
CA TRP A 158 -57.26 37.12 -14.61
C TRP A 158 -56.10 37.97 -14.08
N LEU A 159 -56.35 38.78 -13.06
CA LEU A 159 -55.35 39.66 -12.46
C LEU A 159 -54.23 38.88 -11.76
N GLU A 160 -54.56 37.75 -11.11
CA GLU A 160 -53.56 36.87 -10.50
C GLU A 160 -52.65 36.25 -11.56
N SER A 161 -53.24 35.76 -12.66
CA SER A 161 -52.48 35.18 -13.78
C SER A 161 -51.60 36.22 -14.47
N LEU A 162 -52.08 37.46 -14.63
CA LEU A 162 -51.29 38.58 -15.16
C LEU A 162 -50.10 38.92 -14.24
N ASN A 163 -50.32 38.99 -12.92
CA ASN A 163 -49.25 39.23 -11.94
C ASN A 163 -48.21 38.10 -11.95
N ASN A 164 -48.65 36.85 -12.08
CA ASN A 164 -47.74 35.71 -12.17
C ASN A 164 -46.93 35.74 -13.47
N ALA A 165 -47.55 36.07 -14.60
CA ALA A 165 -46.85 36.28 -15.86
C ALA A 165 -45.82 37.39 -15.77
N GLN A 166 -46.19 38.55 -15.18
CA GLN A 166 -45.27 39.67 -15.00
C GLN A 166 -44.07 39.28 -14.12
N ARG A 167 -44.30 38.60 -12.99
CA ARG A 167 -43.22 38.12 -12.11
C ARG A 167 -42.26 37.16 -12.83
N LEU A 168 -42.78 36.25 -13.65
CA LEU A 168 -41.96 35.35 -14.47
C LEU A 168 -41.18 36.12 -15.54
N CYS A 169 -41.80 37.11 -16.19
CA CYS A 169 -41.12 37.97 -17.15
C CYS A 169 -40.02 38.82 -16.51
N ASP A 170 -40.26 39.37 -15.32
CA ASP A 170 -39.26 40.14 -14.58
C ASP A 170 -38.06 39.25 -14.16
N THR A 171 -38.34 37.99 -13.80
CA THR A 171 -37.30 37.01 -13.45
C THR A 171 -36.43 36.62 -14.64
N TYR A 172 -37.02 36.54 -15.84
CA TYR A 172 -36.36 36.07 -17.07
C TYR A 172 -36.24 37.16 -18.15
N LYS A 173 -36.01 38.42 -17.74
CA LYS A 173 -36.00 39.59 -18.62
C LYS A 173 -35.03 39.47 -19.81
N ASP A 174 -33.91 38.78 -19.60
CA ASP A 174 -32.86 38.59 -20.60
C ASP A 174 -33.12 37.42 -21.56
N HIS A 175 -34.15 36.59 -21.30
CA HIS A 175 -34.43 35.44 -22.14
C HIS A 175 -35.11 35.88 -23.46
N PRO A 176 -34.61 35.45 -24.64
CA PRO A 176 -35.12 35.91 -25.95
C PRO A 176 -36.62 35.71 -26.14
N TRP A 177 -37.17 34.62 -25.61
CA TRP A 177 -38.59 34.31 -25.70
C TRP A 177 -39.46 35.21 -24.81
N VAL A 178 -38.95 35.71 -23.68
CA VAL A 178 -39.68 36.67 -22.85
C VAL A 178 -39.72 38.03 -23.53
N GLN A 179 -38.64 38.42 -24.21
CA GLN A 179 -38.59 39.66 -24.98
C GLN A 179 -39.60 39.69 -26.14
N SER A 180 -39.87 38.54 -26.78
CA SER A 180 -40.88 38.47 -27.84
C SER A 180 -42.33 38.55 -27.31
N ILE A 181 -42.55 38.18 -26.05
CA ILE A 181 -43.89 38.15 -25.42
C ILE A 181 -44.20 39.44 -24.65
N SER A 182 -43.17 40.13 -24.14
CA SER A 182 -43.29 41.44 -23.48
C SER A 182 -44.27 42.41 -24.18
N PRO A 183 -44.24 42.61 -25.52
CA PRO A 183 -45.21 43.48 -26.18
C PRO A 183 -46.66 42.97 -26.08
N THR A 184 -46.88 41.65 -26.10
CA THR A 184 -48.20 41.03 -25.95
C THR A 184 -48.75 41.24 -24.54
N LEU A 185 -47.91 41.14 -23.50
CA LEU A 185 -48.31 41.44 -22.12
C LEU A 185 -48.62 42.93 -21.92
N ILE A 186 -47.85 43.83 -22.53
CA ILE A 186 -48.13 45.27 -22.50
C ILE A 186 -49.51 45.57 -23.12
N ASN A 187 -49.92 44.82 -24.15
CA ASN A 187 -51.26 44.98 -24.72
C ASN A 187 -52.37 44.53 -23.75
N TYR A 188 -52.16 43.47 -22.96
CA TYR A 188 -53.12 43.05 -21.92
C TYR A 188 -53.18 44.02 -20.73
N ILE A 189 -52.12 44.77 -20.44
CA ILE A 189 -52.10 45.79 -19.38
C ILE A 189 -52.83 47.08 -19.83
N LYS A 190 -52.87 47.36 -21.14
CA LYS A 190 -53.51 48.56 -21.71
C LYS A 190 -55.03 48.43 -21.91
N HIS A 191 -55.58 47.22 -21.84
CA HIS A 191 -57.01 46.94 -21.99
C HIS A 191 -57.63 46.57 -20.64
#